data_AF-A0A3N4PCN3-F1
#
_entry.id   AF-A0A3N4PCN3-F1
#
_cell.length_a   1.000
_cell.length_b   1.000
_cell.length_c   1.000
_cell.angle_alpha   90.00
_cell.angle_beta   90.00
_cell.angle_gamma   90.00
#
_symmetry.space_group_name_H-M   'P 1'
#
loop_
_entity.id
_entity.type
_entity.pdbx_description
1 polymer ?
#
loop_
_entity_poly.entity_id
_entity_poly.type
_entity_poly.pdbx_seq_one_letter_code
_entity_poly.pdbx_strand_id
1 'polypeptide(L)'
;MNDHFADIFTETACPSQDQLLAYVEGKLSPAERHNVELHLQDCDLCSEAVEGLSAIQEKDKIPGWLREAKWNVLKKLRRKNHKRRKQDFYLFIGIVALVIILLAIGLYWAYHFSR
;
A
#
# COMPACT_ATOMS: atom_id res chain seq x y z
N MET A 1 34.02 -7.26 -6.14
CA MET A 1 33.38 -6.06 -6.71
C MET A 1 32.06 -5.89 -5.99
N ASN A 2 31.98 -4.90 -5.09
CA ASN A 2 30.81 -4.31 -4.39
C ASN A 2 31.03 -4.04 -2.89
N ASP A 3 32.26 -3.89 -2.41
CA ASP A 3 32.54 -3.45 -1.04
C ASP A 3 32.17 -1.97 -0.78
N HIS A 4 31.93 -1.19 -1.85
CA HIS A 4 31.52 0.22 -1.78
C HIS A 4 30.09 0.45 -1.25
N PHE A 5 29.24 -0.59 -1.22
CA PHE A 5 27.86 -0.46 -0.74
C PHE A 5 27.71 -0.77 0.77
N ALA A 6 28.76 -1.30 1.42
CA ALA A 6 28.73 -1.60 2.85
C ALA A 6 28.72 -0.32 3.70
N ASP A 7 29.34 0.76 3.20
CA ASP A 7 29.48 2.03 3.91
C ASP A 7 28.15 2.82 3.98
N ILE A 8 27.19 2.50 3.10
CA ILE A 8 25.86 3.12 3.06
C ILE A 8 24.97 2.62 4.22
N PHE A 9 25.36 1.51 4.86
CA PHE A 9 24.69 0.91 6.01
C PHE A 9 25.51 1.02 7.29
N THR A 10 26.54 1.86 7.32
CA THR A 10 27.25 2.15 8.57
C THR A 10 26.33 2.90 9.51
N GLU A 11 26.43 2.59 10.81
CA GLU A 11 25.71 3.32 11.85
C GLU A 11 26.15 4.79 11.80
N THR A 12 25.33 5.62 11.15
CA THR A 12 25.46 7.07 11.23
C THR A 12 25.37 7.44 12.70
N ALA A 13 26.20 8.39 13.16
CA ALA A 13 26.13 8.95 14.52
C ALA A 13 24.81 9.69 14.84
N CYS A 14 23.79 9.51 14.00
CA CYS A 14 22.45 10.06 14.12
C CYS A 14 21.63 9.25 15.14
N PRO A 15 20.77 9.91 15.94
CA PRO A 15 19.79 9.25 16.79
C PRO A 15 18.90 8.30 15.98
N SER A 16 18.48 7.21 16.60
CA SER A 16 17.57 6.26 15.94
C SER A 16 16.20 6.90 15.70
N GLN A 17 15.45 6.38 14.73
CA GLN A 17 14.10 6.84 14.44
C GLN A 17 13.18 6.79 15.68
N ASP A 18 13.29 5.74 16.50
CA ASP A 18 12.50 5.59 17.72
C ASP A 18 12.88 6.64 18.77
N GLN A 19 14.15 7.01 18.87
CA GLN A 19 14.60 8.08 19.76
C GLN A 19 14.12 9.45 19.31
N LEU A 20 14.14 9.75 18.00
CA LEU A 20 13.58 10.99 17.46
C LEU A 20 12.07 11.07 17.67
N LEU A 21 11.34 9.97 17.50
CA LEU A 21 9.91 9.89 17.83
C LEU A 21 9.67 10.13 19.33
N ALA A 22 10.43 9.47 20.19
CA ALA A 22 10.32 9.65 21.65
C ALA A 22 10.69 11.08 22.09
N TYR A 23 11.62 11.74 21.40
CA TYR A 23 11.96 13.14 21.58
C TYR A 23 10.75 14.05 21.28
N VAL A 24 10.14 13.88 20.10
CA VAL A 24 8.95 14.64 19.69
C VAL A 24 7.75 14.35 20.61
N GLU A 25 7.60 13.12 21.09
CA GLU A 25 6.57 12.72 22.07
C GLU A 25 6.85 13.17 23.51
N GLY A 26 8.03 13.71 23.80
CA GLY A 26 8.42 14.14 25.15
C GLY A 26 8.63 12.99 26.15
N LYS A 27 8.92 11.78 25.67
CA LYS A 27 9.07 10.55 26.48
C LYS A 27 10.53 10.21 26.85
N LEU A 28 11.51 10.96 26.35
CA LEU A 28 12.93 10.76 26.68
C LEU A 28 13.27 11.23 28.10
N SER A 29 14.25 10.58 28.72
CA SER A 29 14.83 11.09 29.97
C SER A 29 15.57 12.42 29.73
N PRO A 30 15.78 13.26 30.77
CA PRO A 30 16.49 14.53 30.61
C PRO A 30 17.90 14.40 30.01
N ALA A 31 18.62 13.32 30.35
CA ALA A 31 19.96 13.07 29.83
C ALA A 31 19.94 12.69 28.34
N GLU A 32 19.02 11.81 27.93
CA GLU A 32 18.88 11.41 26.53
C GLU A 32 18.38 12.56 25.66
N ARG A 33 17.43 13.35 26.18
CA ARG A 33 16.92 14.53 25.49
C ARG A 33 18.02 15.53 25.18
N HIS A 34 18.92 15.77 26.14
CA HIS A 34 20.05 16.67 25.94
C HIS A 34 21.00 16.18 24.84
N ASN A 35 21.30 14.87 24.79
CA ASN A 35 22.14 14.30 23.74
C ASN A 35 21.51 14.44 22.36
N VAL A 36 20.18 14.27 22.25
CA VAL A 36 19.44 14.48 20.99
C VAL A 36 19.46 15.96 20.60
N GLU A 37 19.24 16.88 21.55
CA GLU A 37 19.30 18.33 21.30
C GLU A 37 20.67 18.77 20.77
N LEU A 38 21.75 18.27 21.36
CA LEU A 38 23.11 18.52 20.87
C LEU A 38 23.28 18.02 19.43
N HIS A 39 22.80 16.81 19.12
CA HIS A 39 22.89 16.28 17.77
C HIS A 39 22.06 17.07 16.75
N LEU A 40 20.86 17.53 17.14
CA LEU A 40 19.98 18.32 16.27
C LEU A 40 20.58 19.69 15.92
N GLN A 41 21.47 20.23 16.75
CA GLN A 41 22.20 21.46 16.45
C GLN A 41 23.29 21.25 15.38
N ASP A 42 23.87 20.05 15.33
CA ASP A 42 24.98 19.73 14.44
C ASP A 42 24.55 19.05 13.12
N CYS A 43 23.34 18.47 13.08
CA CYS A 43 22.84 17.69 11.94
C CYS A 43 21.53 18.26 11.37
N ASP A 44 21.63 19.01 10.27
CA ASP A 44 20.50 19.59 9.55
C ASP A 44 19.45 18.54 9.15
N LEU A 45 19.90 17.35 8.71
CA LEU A 45 19.00 16.26 8.30
C LEU A 45 18.12 15.76 9.46
N CYS A 46 18.68 15.62 10.66
CA CYS A 46 17.93 15.20 11.83
C CYS A 46 16.99 16.31 12.32
N SER A 47 17.38 17.57 12.19
CA SER A 47 16.52 18.73 12.47
C SER A 47 15.28 18.75 11.57
N GLU A 48 15.48 18.61 10.25
CA GLU A 48 14.38 18.50 9.28
C GLU A 48 13.49 17.28 9.55
N ALA A 49 14.08 16.14 9.92
CA ALA A 49 13.34 14.94 10.27
C ALA A 49 12.44 15.16 11.49
N VAL A 50 12.92 15.82 12.55
CA VAL A 50 12.15 16.17 13.75
C VAL A 50 11.00 17.13 13.41
N GLU A 51 11.23 18.13 12.55
CA GLU A 51 10.17 19.01 12.06
C GLU A 51 9.08 18.21 11.33
N GLY A 52 9.46 17.31 10.43
CA GLY A 52 8.54 16.42 9.74
C GLY A 52 7.76 15.49 10.68
N LEU A 53 8.42 14.90 11.68
CA LEU A 53 7.81 14.04 12.68
C LEU A 53 6.80 14.81 13.56
N SER A 54 7.15 16.01 14.02
CA SER A 54 6.26 16.86 14.81
C SER A 54 5.00 17.28 14.04
N ALA A 55 5.15 17.61 12.75
CA ALA A 55 4.03 17.88 11.85
C ALA A 55 3.11 16.66 11.62
N ILE A 56 3.59 15.43 11.86
CA ILE A 56 2.79 14.20 11.79
C ILE A 56 2.17 13.86 13.14
N GLN A 57 2.84 14.13 14.26
CA GLN A 57 2.25 13.92 15.59
C GLN A 57 0.98 14.76 15.78
N GLU A 58 0.93 15.96 15.22
CA GLU A 58 -0.30 16.75 15.15
C GLU A 58 -1.41 16.07 14.35
N LYS A 59 -1.04 15.22 13.37
CA LYS A 59 -1.99 14.45 12.56
C LYS A 59 -2.61 13.27 13.30
N ASP A 60 -2.12 12.81 14.45
CA ASP A 60 -2.86 11.81 15.27
C ASP A 60 -4.22 12.35 15.75
N LYS A 61 -4.46 13.65 15.62
CA LYS A 61 -5.80 14.24 15.57
C LYS A 61 -6.39 14.14 14.16
N ILE A 62 -6.38 12.96 13.53
CA ILE A 62 -6.93 12.79 12.18
C ILE A 62 -8.40 13.22 12.23
N PRO A 63 -8.77 14.35 11.59
CA PRO A 63 -10.13 14.84 11.66
C PRO A 63 -11.06 13.87 10.92
N GLY A 64 -12.30 13.72 11.38
CA GLY A 64 -13.26 12.73 10.88
C GLY A 64 -13.42 12.73 9.35
N TRP A 65 -13.20 13.87 8.69
CA TRP A 65 -13.26 14.01 7.22
C TRP A 65 -12.21 13.20 6.46
N LEU A 66 -11.03 12.93 7.05
CA LEU A 66 -10.02 12.08 6.39
C LEU A 66 -10.42 10.59 6.42
N ARG A 67 -11.23 10.19 7.41
CA ARG A 67 -11.78 8.83 7.49
C ARG A 67 -12.70 8.54 6.29
N GLU A 68 -13.48 9.51 5.85
CA GLU A 68 -14.36 9.40 4.68
C GLU A 68 -13.59 9.31 3.35
N ALA A 69 -12.45 9.98 3.24
CA ALA A 69 -11.60 9.92 2.04
C ALA A 69 -11.13 8.48 1.75
N LYS A 70 -10.70 7.74 2.78
CA LYS A 70 -10.29 6.32 2.65
C LYS A 70 -11.44 5.43 2.15
N TRP A 71 -12.65 5.62 2.68
CA TRP A 71 -13.81 4.81 2.30
C TRP A 71 -14.24 5.02 0.85
N ASN A 72 -14.14 6.24 0.34
CA ASN A 72 -14.49 6.56 -1.05
C ASN A 72 -13.57 5.87 -2.05
N VAL A 73 -12.28 5.73 -1.74
CA VAL A 73 -11.30 5.04 -2.58
C VAL A 73 -11.56 3.53 -2.58
N LEU A 74 -11.69 2.91 -1.40
CA LEU A 74 -11.97 1.47 -1.28
C LEU A 74 -13.30 1.07 -1.93
N LYS A 75 -14.34 1.92 -1.80
CA LYS A 75 -15.65 1.70 -2.43
C LYS A 75 -15.58 1.71 -3.96
N LYS A 76 -14.78 2.60 -4.56
CA LYS A 76 -14.55 2.65 -6.01
C LYS A 76 -13.85 1.38 -6.51
N LEU A 77 -12.81 0.91 -5.79
CA LEU A 77 -12.09 -0.32 -6.13
C LEU A 77 -12.99 -1.56 -6.02
N ARG A 78 -13.75 -1.69 -4.91
CA ARG A 78 -14.68 -2.80 -4.69
C ARG A 78 -15.78 -2.86 -5.76
N ARG A 79 -16.33 -1.70 -6.16
CA ARG A 79 -17.39 -1.62 -7.18
C ARG A 79 -16.88 -2.00 -8.58
N LYS A 80 -15.65 -1.61 -8.94
CA LYS A 80 -15.01 -1.99 -10.21
C LYS A 80 -14.76 -3.49 -10.28
N ASN A 81 -14.26 -4.08 -9.20
CA ASN A 81 -13.97 -5.52 -9.15
C ASN A 81 -15.26 -6.37 -9.23
N HIS A 82 -16.32 -5.95 -8.54
CA HIS A 82 -17.61 -6.64 -8.61
C HIS A 82 -18.26 -6.57 -10.00
N LYS A 83 -18.15 -5.44 -10.72
CA LYS A 83 -18.62 -5.33 -12.10
C LYS A 83 -17.84 -6.24 -13.06
N ARG A 84 -16.50 -6.30 -12.94
CA ARG A 84 -15.66 -7.20 -13.76
C ARG A 84 -16.02 -8.66 -13.55
N ARG A 85 -16.13 -9.13 -12.30
CA ARG A 85 -16.52 -10.52 -12.01
C ARG A 85 -17.86 -10.93 -12.64
N LYS A 86 -18.85 -10.03 -12.66
CA LYS A 86 -20.13 -10.31 -13.33
C LYS A 86 -19.98 -10.42 -14.84
N GLN A 87 -19.19 -9.54 -15.47
CA GLN A 87 -18.93 -9.59 -16.90
C GLN A 87 -18.22 -10.88 -17.31
N ASP A 88 -17.18 -11.29 -16.58
CA ASP A 88 -16.45 -12.53 -16.86
C ASP A 88 -17.36 -13.76 -16.76
N PHE A 89 -18.29 -13.77 -15.79
CA PHE A 89 -19.27 -14.84 -15.62
C PHE A 89 -20.27 -14.94 -16.80
N TYR A 90 -20.81 -13.81 -17.26
CA TYR A 90 -21.71 -13.80 -18.43
C TYR A 90 -20.99 -14.22 -19.72
N LEU A 91 -19.73 -13.79 -19.90
CA LEU A 91 -18.91 -14.21 -21.04
C LEU A 91 -18.66 -15.73 -21.01
N PHE A 92 -18.35 -16.30 -19.84
CA PHE A 92 -18.17 -17.74 -19.69
C PHE A 92 -19.44 -18.53 -20.05
N ILE A 93 -20.60 -18.13 -19.55
CA ILE A 93 -21.89 -18.77 -19.89
C ILE A 93 -22.15 -18.70 -21.39
N GLY A 94 -21.91 -17.55 -22.03
CA GLY A 94 -22.09 -17.37 -23.47
C GLY A 94 -21.24 -18.33 -24.31
N ILE A 95 -19.96 -18.50 -23.94
CA ILE A 95 -19.05 -19.42 -24.64
C ILE A 95 -19.51 -20.88 -24.50
N VAL A 96 -19.88 -21.31 -23.29
CA VAL A 96 -20.33 -22.68 -23.03
C VAL A 96 -21.61 -23.00 -23.84
N ALA A 97 -22.58 -22.09 -23.86
CA ALA A 97 -23.80 -22.26 -24.64
C ALA A 97 -23.51 -22.41 -26.15
N LEU A 98 -22.59 -21.60 -26.68
CA LEU A 98 -22.21 -21.64 -28.10
C LEU A 98 -21.56 -22.99 -28.47
N VAL A 99 -20.67 -23.51 -27.62
CA VAL A 99 -20.05 -24.82 -27.81
C VAL A 99 -21.11 -25.94 -27.82
N ILE A 100 -22.07 -25.92 -26.89
CA ILE A 100 -23.15 -26.91 -26.82
C ILE A 100 -23.99 -26.89 -28.11
N ILE A 101 -24.32 -25.69 -28.61
CA ILE A 101 -25.09 -25.54 -29.85
C ILE A 101 -24.32 -26.11 -31.05
N LEU A 102 -23.01 -25.83 -31.16
CA LEU A 102 -22.18 -26.36 -32.24
C LEU A 102 -22.08 -27.89 -32.19
N LEU A 103 -21.95 -28.47 -31.00
CA LEU A 103 -21.94 -29.92 -30.84
C LEU A 103 -23.29 -30.54 -31.23
N ALA A 104 -24.40 -29.94 -30.82
CA ALA A 104 -25.74 -30.41 -31.18
C ALA A 104 -25.97 -30.36 -32.71
N ILE A 105 -25.53 -29.29 -33.37
CA ILE A 105 -25.60 -29.16 -34.83
C ILE A 105 -24.71 -30.20 -35.49
N GLY A 106 -23.46 -30.38 -35.05
CA GLY A 106 -22.55 -31.37 -35.61
C GLY A 106 -23.07 -32.80 -35.49
N LEU A 107 -23.64 -33.15 -34.33
CA LEU A 107 -24.27 -34.46 -34.11
C LEU A 107 -25.51 -34.65 -34.98
N TYR A 108 -26.35 -33.62 -35.14
CA TYR A 108 -27.51 -33.66 -36.02
C TYR A 108 -27.11 -33.93 -37.48
N TRP A 109 -26.11 -33.21 -37.97
CA TRP A 109 -25.58 -33.40 -39.33
C TRP A 109 -24.98 -34.78 -39.53
N ALA A 110 -24.21 -35.29 -38.56
CA ALA A 110 -23.66 -36.65 -38.62
C ALA A 110 -24.76 -37.72 -38.65
N TYR A 111 -25.81 -37.57 -37.85
CA TYR A 111 -26.94 -38.50 -37.85
C TYR A 111 -27.73 -38.45 -39.16
N HIS A 112 -27.96 -37.25 -39.71
CA HIS A 112 -28.70 -37.08 -40.97
C HIS A 112 -27.92 -37.61 -42.17
N PHE A 113 -26.59 -37.42 -42.24
CA PHE A 113 -25.78 -37.88 -43.37
C PHE A 113 -25.47 -39.38 -43.31
N SER A 114 -25.50 -39.99 -42.11
CA SER A 114 -25.27 -41.42 -41.89
C SER A 114 -26.52 -42.29 -42.16
N ARG A 115 -27.68 -41.67 -42.39
CA ARG A 115 -28.95 -42.33 -42.69
C ARG A 115 -29.31 -42.17 -44.17
#